data_AF-A0A7J7HKS1-F1
#
_entry.id   AF-A0A7J7HKS1-F1
#
_cell.length_a   1.000
_cell.length_b   1.000
_cell.length_c   1.000
_cell.angle_alpha   90.00
_cell.angle_beta   90.00
_cell.angle_gamma   90.00
#
_symmetry.space_group_name_H-M   'P 1'
#
loop_
_entity.id
_entity.type
_entity.pdbx_description
1 polymer ?
#
loop_
_entity_poly.entity_id
_entity_poly.type
_entity_poly.pdbx_seq_one_letter_code
_entity_poly.pdbx_strand_id
1 'polypeptide(L)'
;MNTGPGCSSLAYGAMQELGPFRVHSDGKTLYTNRFAWNKAANVLFLESPTGVGFSYSNTTSDYVSEGDKRTASDNYVFLLNWLERFPEYKTRDLYIAGESYAGHYVPQLAHTILHYNKDPNNTFINLKGIIALRPDKTDQPGPLPTSTCEWCLLFLAHNV
;
A
#
# COMPACT_ATOMS: atom_id res chain seq x y z
N MET A 1 -1.90 0.63 1.21
CA MET A 1 -1.91 2.01 1.72
C MET A 1 -3.29 2.59 1.47
N ASN A 2 -4.30 2.10 2.18
CA ASN A 2 -5.69 2.39 1.81
C ASN A 2 -6.05 3.86 2.12
N THR A 3 -7.03 4.41 1.41
CA THR A 3 -7.32 5.85 1.39
C THR A 3 -8.79 6.20 1.12
N GLY A 4 -9.41 7.31 1.54
CA GLY A 4 -8.84 8.58 2.03
C GLY A 4 -7.93 8.54 3.26
N PRO A 5 -7.18 9.62 3.52
CA PRO A 5 -6.11 9.63 4.53
C PRO A 5 -6.61 9.13 5.90
N GLY A 6 -6.16 7.93 6.29
CA GLY A 6 -6.60 7.23 7.51
C GLY A 6 -7.04 5.77 7.33
N CYS A 7 -7.40 5.32 6.12
CA CYS A 7 -8.03 4.00 5.93
C CYS A 7 -7.03 2.81 6.08
N SER A 8 -7.39 1.78 6.86
CA SER A 8 -6.54 0.60 7.15
C SER A 8 -6.31 -0.29 5.92
N SER A 9 -5.05 -0.66 5.67
CA SER A 9 -4.64 -1.59 4.60
C SER A 9 -5.09 -3.02 4.84
N LEU A 10 -5.11 -3.44 6.10
CA LEU A 10 -5.52 -4.78 6.50
C LEU A 10 -7.05 -4.93 6.47
N ALA A 11 -7.80 -3.97 7.02
CA ALA A 11 -9.23 -4.12 7.28
C ALA A 11 -10.12 -4.23 6.02
N TYR A 12 -9.61 -3.82 4.84
CA TYR A 12 -10.33 -3.85 3.55
C TYR A 12 -9.62 -4.81 2.61
N GLY A 13 -8.42 -4.44 2.15
CA GLY A 13 -7.68 -5.15 1.14
C GLY A 13 -7.55 -6.63 1.49
N ALA A 14 -7.20 -6.93 2.75
CA ALA A 14 -7.06 -8.30 3.21
C ALA A 14 -8.39 -8.96 3.62
N MET A 15 -9.29 -8.22 4.29
CA MET A 15 -10.44 -8.78 5.03
C MET A 15 -11.82 -8.58 4.38
N GLN A 16 -11.95 -7.69 3.40
CA GLN A 16 -13.22 -7.37 2.71
C GLN A 16 -13.13 -7.44 1.18
N GLU A 17 -11.92 -7.49 0.60
CA GLU A 17 -11.72 -7.39 -0.86
C GLU A 17 -10.92 -8.54 -1.49
N LEU A 18 -9.59 -8.46 -1.53
CA LEU A 18 -8.75 -9.26 -2.43
C LEU A 18 -7.74 -10.16 -1.72
N GLY A 19 -7.64 -10.08 -0.40
CA GLY A 19 -6.90 -11.03 0.44
C GLY A 19 -7.59 -12.39 0.57
N PRO A 20 -6.91 -13.35 1.23
CA PRO A 20 -7.32 -14.76 1.31
C PRO A 20 -8.61 -15.01 2.10
N PHE A 21 -9.05 -14.07 2.94
CA PHE A 21 -10.12 -14.30 3.92
C PHE A 21 -11.24 -13.24 3.86
N ARG A 22 -12.31 -13.55 4.59
CA ARG A 22 -13.44 -12.69 4.91
C ARG A 22 -13.89 -12.96 6.33
N VAL A 23 -14.35 -11.93 7.04
CA VAL A 23 -14.97 -12.07 8.35
C VAL A 23 -16.43 -12.50 8.19
N HIS A 24 -16.88 -13.46 9.00
CA HIS A 24 -18.29 -13.80 9.12
C HIS A 24 -19.08 -12.71 9.87
N SER A 25 -20.42 -12.75 9.77
CA SER A 25 -21.32 -11.83 10.48
C SER A 25 -21.31 -11.98 12.01
N ASP A 26 -20.56 -12.95 12.56
CA ASP A 26 -20.32 -13.10 14.00
C ASP A 26 -19.18 -12.20 14.52
N GLY A 27 -18.41 -11.57 13.62
CA GLY A 27 -17.22 -10.77 13.95
C GLY A 27 -16.05 -11.57 14.53
N LYS A 28 -16.05 -12.91 14.42
CA LYS A 28 -15.16 -13.82 15.15
C LYS A 28 -14.54 -14.92 14.30
N THR A 29 -15.23 -15.39 13.26
CA THR A 29 -14.75 -16.47 12.39
C THR A 29 -14.42 -15.97 10.99
N LEU A 30 -13.53 -16.69 10.30
CA LEU A 30 -13.07 -16.35 8.94
C LEU A 30 -13.46 -17.44 7.94
N TYR A 31 -13.87 -17.03 6.73
CA TYR A 31 -14.02 -17.92 5.57
C TYR A 31 -13.08 -17.53 4.43
N THR A 32 -12.80 -18.47 3.53
CA THR A 32 -11.87 -18.27 2.41
C THR A 32 -12.51 -17.47 1.26
N ASN A 33 -11.78 -16.46 0.78
CA ASN A 33 -12.16 -15.72 -0.41
C ASN A 33 -11.84 -16.53 -1.67
N ARG A 34 -12.86 -16.89 -2.44
CA ARG A 34 -12.69 -17.66 -3.68
C ARG A 34 -11.93 -16.90 -4.77
N PHE A 35 -11.93 -15.56 -4.74
CA PHE A 35 -11.30 -14.68 -5.72
C PHE A 35 -10.08 -13.91 -5.16
N ALA A 36 -9.43 -14.46 -4.12
CA ALA A 36 -8.25 -13.84 -3.53
C ALA A 36 -7.07 -13.75 -4.52
N TRP A 37 -6.43 -12.58 -4.61
CA TRP A 37 -5.31 -12.35 -5.54
C TRP A 37 -4.02 -13.04 -5.09
N ASN A 38 -3.94 -13.50 -3.83
CA ASN A 38 -2.84 -14.33 -3.36
C ASN A 38 -2.80 -15.74 -3.99
N LYS A 39 -3.74 -16.04 -4.90
CA LYS A 39 -3.70 -17.19 -5.80
C LYS A 39 -2.88 -16.94 -7.09
N ALA A 40 -2.51 -15.69 -7.36
CA ALA A 40 -1.83 -15.26 -8.60
C ALA A 40 -0.55 -14.43 -8.36
N ALA A 41 -0.37 -13.85 -7.17
CA ALA A 41 0.84 -13.11 -6.79
C ALA A 41 1.10 -13.24 -5.28
N ASN A 42 2.28 -12.81 -4.81
CA ASN A 42 2.49 -12.55 -3.38
C ASN A 42 1.95 -11.15 -3.05
N VAL A 43 1.23 -11.00 -1.95
CA VAL A 43 0.37 -9.84 -1.69
C VAL A 43 0.67 -9.25 -0.32
N LEU A 44 1.08 -7.98 -0.27
CA LEU A 44 1.53 -7.28 0.94
C LEU A 44 0.63 -6.07 1.24
N PHE A 45 -0.02 -6.13 2.41
CA PHE A 45 -0.97 -5.12 2.89
C PHE A 45 -0.24 -4.12 3.82
N LEU A 46 0.26 -3.02 3.26
CA LEU A 46 1.06 -2.02 3.99
C LEU A 46 0.19 -0.91 4.59
N GLU A 47 0.00 -0.93 5.91
CA GLU A 47 -0.72 0.10 6.69
C GLU A 47 0.12 1.38 6.77
N SER A 48 -0.38 2.49 6.24
CA SER A 48 0.39 3.73 6.04
C SER A 48 -0.53 4.88 5.62
N PRO A 49 -0.29 6.15 6.00
CA PRO A 49 0.82 6.68 6.83
C PRO A 49 0.73 6.32 8.34
N THR A 50 1.55 6.98 9.17
CA THR A 50 1.48 6.89 10.64
C THR A 50 0.07 7.15 11.16
N GLY A 51 -0.39 6.33 12.12
CA GLY A 51 -1.75 6.40 12.67
C GLY A 51 -2.79 5.57 11.91
N VAL A 52 -2.44 4.98 10.77
CA VAL A 52 -3.33 4.08 10.02
C VAL A 52 -3.30 2.67 10.61
N GLY A 53 -4.43 2.22 11.14
CA GLY A 53 -4.61 0.84 11.63
C GLY A 53 -3.64 0.50 12.76
N PHE A 54 -2.72 -0.41 12.51
CA PHE A 54 -1.66 -0.81 13.45
C PHE A 54 -0.34 -0.05 13.29
N SER A 55 -0.20 0.84 12.30
CA SER A 55 1.01 1.68 12.13
C SER A 55 0.95 2.90 13.07
N TYR A 56 1.96 3.08 13.92
CA TYR A 56 2.00 4.13 14.95
C TYR A 56 3.41 4.73 15.10
N SER A 57 3.49 5.93 15.67
CA SER A 57 4.73 6.56 16.15
C SER A 57 4.63 6.89 17.64
N ASN A 58 5.77 6.86 18.34
CA ASN A 58 5.89 7.35 19.71
C ASN A 58 5.94 8.89 19.79
N THR A 59 6.05 9.58 18.65
CA THR A 59 6.23 11.04 18.57
C THR A 59 4.94 11.70 18.08
N THR A 60 4.26 12.43 18.96
CA THR A 60 2.94 13.03 18.68
C THR A 60 2.94 14.01 17.49
N SER A 61 4.07 14.62 17.15
CA SER A 61 4.19 15.54 16.01
C SER A 61 4.14 14.85 14.65
N ASP A 62 4.37 13.53 14.56
CA ASP A 62 4.30 12.80 13.29
C ASP A 62 2.88 12.81 12.73
N TYR A 63 1.89 12.46 13.57
CA TYR A 63 0.45 12.44 13.24
C TYR A 63 -0.14 13.77 12.72
N VAL A 64 0.58 14.90 12.88
CA VAL A 64 0.19 16.23 12.37
C VAL A 64 1.12 16.78 11.29
N SER A 65 2.15 16.02 10.91
CA SER A 65 3.11 16.34 9.84
C SER A 65 3.15 15.29 8.72
N GLU A 66 2.12 14.44 8.66
CA GLU A 66 1.88 13.53 7.54
C GLU A 66 1.44 14.27 6.26
N GLY A 67 1.73 13.64 5.12
CA GLY A 67 1.42 14.16 3.79
C GLY A 67 2.22 13.43 2.73
N ASP A 68 1.74 13.43 1.48
CA ASP A 68 2.12 12.46 0.45
C ASP A 68 3.62 12.22 0.27
N LYS A 69 4.44 13.28 0.33
CA LYS A 69 5.90 13.19 0.20
C LYS A 69 6.54 12.43 1.36
N ARG A 70 6.06 12.66 2.59
CA ARG A 70 6.46 11.89 3.77
C ARG A 70 5.98 10.45 3.65
N THR A 71 4.70 10.25 3.33
CA THR A 71 4.12 8.92 3.07
C THR A 71 4.95 8.15 2.02
N ALA A 72 5.32 8.75 0.89
CA ALA A 72 6.12 8.10 -0.15
C ALA A 72 7.57 7.80 0.30
N SER A 73 8.18 8.66 1.12
CA SER A 73 9.49 8.42 1.74
C SER A 73 9.43 7.24 2.73
N ASP A 74 8.49 7.29 3.68
CA ASP A 74 8.43 6.33 4.79
C ASP A 74 8.01 4.93 4.29
N ASN A 75 7.20 4.84 3.22
CA ASN A 75 6.92 3.57 2.55
C ASN A 75 8.09 3.03 1.71
N TYR A 76 8.95 3.90 1.16
CA TYR A 76 10.20 3.47 0.53
C TYR A 76 11.18 2.92 1.58
N VAL A 77 11.31 3.59 2.74
CA VAL A 77 12.10 3.10 3.87
C VAL A 77 11.54 1.78 4.43
N PHE A 78 10.21 1.63 4.52
CA PHE A 78 9.58 0.34 4.83
C PHE A 78 9.98 -0.74 3.82
N LEU A 79 9.90 -0.45 2.52
CA LEU A 79 10.23 -1.39 1.44
C LEU A 79 11.68 -1.89 1.53
N LEU A 80 12.64 -0.99 1.78
CA LEU A 80 14.04 -1.36 2.00
C LEU A 80 14.19 -2.32 3.19
N ASN A 81 13.66 -1.95 4.36
CA ASN A 81 13.76 -2.76 5.58
C ASN A 81 13.00 -4.09 5.48
N TRP A 82 11.91 -4.13 4.73
CA TRP A 82 11.15 -5.35 4.44
C TRP A 82 11.93 -6.27 3.50
N LEU A 83 12.58 -5.75 2.45
CA LEU A 83 13.43 -6.51 1.55
C LEU A 83 14.73 -7.01 2.21
N GLU A 84 15.28 -6.31 3.20
CA GLU A 84 16.38 -6.85 4.03
C GLU A 84 15.91 -7.98 4.97
N ARG A 85 14.65 -7.93 5.44
CA ARG A 85 14.06 -9.00 6.26
C ARG A 85 13.64 -10.23 5.45
N PHE A 86 13.21 -10.03 4.21
CA PHE A 86 12.72 -11.07 3.29
C PHE A 86 13.52 -11.05 1.97
N PRO A 87 14.83 -11.39 2.03
CA PRO A 87 15.75 -11.24 0.90
C PRO A 87 15.37 -12.08 -0.34
N GLU A 88 14.58 -13.13 -0.17
CA GLU A 88 14.03 -13.97 -1.24
C GLU A 88 13.05 -13.22 -2.18
N TYR A 89 12.69 -11.98 -1.85
CA TYR A 89 11.90 -11.10 -2.69
C TYR A 89 12.70 -10.01 -3.42
N LYS A 90 14.01 -9.80 -3.12
CA LYS A 90 14.81 -8.73 -3.73
C LYS A 90 14.91 -8.80 -5.26
N THR A 91 14.83 -10.02 -5.82
CA THR A 91 14.86 -10.26 -7.27
C THR A 91 13.48 -10.32 -7.93
N ARG A 92 12.38 -10.24 -7.16
CA ARG A 92 11.02 -10.41 -7.68
C ARG A 92 10.48 -9.15 -8.34
N ASP A 93 9.51 -9.33 -9.22
CA ASP A 93 8.87 -8.25 -9.95
C ASP A 93 7.87 -7.52 -9.04
N LEU A 94 8.16 -6.26 -8.71
CA LEU A 94 7.30 -5.43 -7.87
C LEU A 94 6.27 -4.69 -8.72
N TYR A 95 5.02 -4.71 -8.28
CA TYR A 95 3.93 -3.88 -8.78
C TYR A 95 3.27 -3.15 -7.61
N ILE A 96 2.85 -1.90 -7.82
CA ILE A 96 2.20 -1.09 -6.77
C ILE A 96 0.79 -0.74 -7.23
N ALA A 97 -0.23 -1.20 -6.51
CA ALA A 97 -1.63 -1.02 -6.87
C ALA A 97 -2.37 -0.14 -5.85
N GLY A 98 -3.42 0.57 -6.29
CA GLY A 98 -4.23 1.37 -5.37
C GLY A 98 -5.55 1.87 -5.94
N GLU A 99 -6.39 2.36 -5.03
CA GLU A 99 -7.70 2.94 -5.33
C GLU A 99 -7.95 4.23 -4.52
N SER A 100 -8.81 5.13 -5.02
CA SER A 100 -9.05 6.49 -4.46
C SER A 100 -7.78 7.35 -4.38
N TYR A 101 -7.51 8.01 -3.24
CA TYR A 101 -6.35 8.88 -3.01
C TYR A 101 -5.00 8.13 -3.11
N ALA A 102 -4.99 6.80 -3.12
CA ALA A 102 -3.80 6.04 -3.52
C ALA A 102 -3.39 6.34 -4.99
N GLY A 103 -4.28 6.93 -5.80
CA GLY A 103 -3.92 7.59 -7.06
C GLY A 103 -2.87 8.69 -6.94
N HIS A 104 -2.71 9.32 -5.76
CA HIS A 104 -1.58 10.20 -5.44
C HIS A 104 -0.39 9.41 -4.89
N TYR A 105 -0.62 8.50 -3.95
CA TYR A 105 0.46 7.78 -3.26
C TYR A 105 1.23 6.78 -4.12
N VAL A 106 0.53 6.00 -4.96
CA VAL A 106 1.12 4.96 -5.83
C VAL A 106 2.13 5.54 -6.82
N PRO A 107 1.81 6.58 -7.62
CA PRO A 107 2.81 7.18 -8.50
C PRO A 107 3.90 7.95 -7.74
N GLN A 108 3.63 8.52 -6.56
CA GLN A 108 4.66 9.15 -5.75
C GLN A 108 5.67 8.14 -5.17
N LEU A 109 5.21 7.00 -4.64
CA LEU A 109 6.09 5.91 -4.19
C LEU A 109 6.86 5.29 -5.37
N ALA A 110 6.21 5.09 -6.52
CA ALA A 110 6.87 4.64 -7.74
C ALA A 110 7.96 5.63 -8.22
N HIS A 111 7.68 6.94 -8.16
CA HIS A 111 8.68 7.97 -8.47
C HIS A 111 9.87 7.91 -7.50
N THR A 112 9.62 7.77 -6.19
CA THR A 112 10.68 7.61 -5.17
C THR A 112 11.56 6.40 -5.47
N ILE A 113 10.97 5.23 -5.76
CA ILE A 113 11.71 4.02 -6.12
C ILE A 113 12.55 4.25 -7.39
N LEU A 114 11.96 4.80 -8.45
CA LEU A 114 12.66 5.10 -9.71
C LEU A 114 13.68 6.24 -9.58
N HIS A 115 13.63 7.04 -8.52
CA HIS A 115 14.65 8.04 -8.18
C HIS A 115 15.86 7.36 -7.54
N TYR A 116 15.67 6.62 -6.44
CA TYR A 116 16.78 5.98 -5.72
C TYR A 116 17.46 4.84 -6.50
N ASN A 117 16.72 4.11 -7.35
CA ASN A 117 17.25 3.09 -8.25
C ASN A 117 18.31 3.60 -9.26
N LYS A 118 18.50 4.92 -9.40
CA LYS A 118 19.50 5.52 -10.31
C LYS A 118 20.92 5.49 -9.75
N ASP A 119 21.06 5.41 -8.43
CA ASP A 119 22.34 5.33 -7.75
C ASP A 119 22.65 3.86 -7.44
N PRO A 120 23.74 3.28 -7.99
CA PRO A 120 24.08 1.87 -7.83
C PRO A 120 24.49 1.48 -6.41
N ASN A 121 24.62 2.45 -5.48
CA ASN A 121 24.87 2.17 -4.07
C ASN A 121 23.58 1.84 -3.28
N ASN A 122 22.39 2.11 -3.85
CA ASN A 122 21.11 1.78 -3.21
C ASN A 122 20.68 0.33 -3.51
N THR A 123 19.88 -0.25 -2.63
CA THR A 123 19.18 -1.52 -2.90
C THR A 123 18.21 -1.33 -4.06
N PHE A 124 18.53 -1.91 -5.23
CA PHE A 124 17.68 -1.84 -6.41
C PHE A 124 16.35 -2.56 -6.19
N ILE A 125 15.24 -1.84 -6.37
CA ILE A 125 13.88 -2.39 -6.28
C ILE A 125 13.32 -2.57 -7.68
N ASN A 126 13.07 -3.83 -8.07
CA ASN A 126 12.65 -4.23 -9.42
C ASN A 126 11.16 -3.91 -9.71
N LEU A 127 10.82 -2.62 -9.72
CA LEU A 127 9.49 -2.09 -10.04
C LEU A 127 9.17 -2.24 -11.53
N LYS A 128 8.10 -2.98 -11.85
CA LYS A 128 7.62 -3.24 -13.22
C LYS A 128 6.45 -2.39 -13.66
N GLY A 129 5.61 -1.93 -12.73
CA GLY A 129 4.44 -1.13 -13.07
C GLY A 129 3.58 -0.72 -11.89
N ILE A 130 2.57 0.08 -12.18
CA ILE A 130 1.59 0.55 -11.21
C ILE A 130 0.16 0.34 -11.70
N ILE A 131 -0.78 0.23 -10.76
CA ILE A 131 -2.22 0.16 -11.01
C ILE A 131 -2.89 1.23 -10.15
N ALA A 132 -3.61 2.17 -10.77
CA ALA A 132 -4.41 3.17 -10.07
C ALA A 132 -5.86 3.07 -10.53
N LEU A 133 -6.71 2.49 -9.67
CA LEU A 133 -8.15 2.39 -9.83
C LEU A 133 -8.81 3.63 -9.22
N ARG A 134 -9.92 4.09 -9.80
CA ARG A 134 -10.71 5.24 -9.32
C ARG A 134 -9.85 6.39 -8.69
N PRO A 135 -8.78 6.88 -9.35
CA PRO A 135 -7.98 7.97 -8.79
C PRO A 135 -8.85 9.20 -8.60
N ASP A 136 -8.78 9.81 -7.42
CA ASP A 136 -9.63 10.95 -7.07
C ASP A 136 -9.33 12.16 -7.96
N LYS A 137 -10.37 12.86 -8.42
CA LYS A 137 -10.29 13.95 -9.40
C LYS A 137 -10.05 15.29 -8.73
N THR A 138 -9.06 15.35 -7.84
CA THR A 138 -8.76 16.54 -7.01
C THR A 138 -7.99 17.65 -7.75
N ASP A 139 -8.31 17.87 -9.03
CA ASP A 139 -7.98 19.11 -9.75
C ASP A 139 -8.95 20.26 -9.39
N GLN A 140 -9.95 20.00 -8.54
CA GLN A 140 -10.88 21.01 -8.02
C GLN A 140 -10.71 21.24 -6.51
N PRO A 141 -10.66 22.50 -6.04
CA PRO A 141 -10.58 22.83 -4.62
C PRO A 141 -11.94 22.65 -3.95
N GLY A 142 -12.18 21.46 -3.37
CA GLY A 142 -13.35 21.14 -2.58
C GLY A 142 -13.05 20.11 -1.47
N PRO A 143 -13.93 19.97 -0.46
CA PRO A 143 -13.77 18.95 0.56
C PRO A 143 -13.94 17.54 -0.03
N LEU A 144 -13.11 16.59 0.43
CA LEU A 144 -13.12 15.20 -0.02
C LEU A 144 -14.49 14.53 0.19
N PRO A 145 -15.00 13.71 -0.76
CA PRO A 145 -16.26 12.97 -0.59
C PRO A 145 -16.22 12.01 0.61
N THR A 146 -17.09 12.21 1.59
CA THR A 146 -17.01 11.58 2.92
C THR A 146 -17.61 10.16 3.02
N SER A 147 -17.65 9.40 1.92
CA SER A 147 -18.47 8.17 1.83
C SER A 147 -17.78 6.89 1.37
N THR A 148 -16.52 6.94 0.89
CA THR A 148 -15.75 5.73 0.52
C THR A 148 -14.29 5.86 0.95
N CYS A 149 -13.89 5.02 1.91
CA CYS A 149 -12.53 4.52 1.93
C CYS A 149 -12.41 3.46 0.83
N GLU A 150 -11.35 3.56 0.06
CA GLU A 150 -10.97 2.65 -1.01
C GLU A 150 -9.49 2.29 -0.78
N TRP A 151 -8.94 1.35 -1.54
CA TRP A 151 -7.95 0.48 -0.93
C TRP A 151 -6.75 0.13 -1.86
N CYS A 152 -5.55 -0.07 -1.29
CA CYS A 152 -4.25 -0.06 -1.98
C CYS A 152 -3.22 -1.06 -1.42
N LEU A 153 -2.37 -1.57 -2.29
CA LEU A 153 -1.72 -2.85 -2.12
C LEU A 153 -0.42 -3.01 -2.90
N LEU A 154 0.52 -3.71 -2.27
CA LEU A 154 1.86 -3.91 -2.78
C LEU A 154 1.98 -5.37 -3.26
N PHE A 155 2.27 -5.57 -4.53
CA PHE A 155 2.28 -6.88 -5.19
C PHE A 155 3.70 -7.29 -5.55
N LEU A 156 4.11 -8.46 -5.08
CA LEU A 156 5.38 -9.08 -5.43
C LEU A 156 5.09 -10.29 -6.31
N ALA A 157 5.07 -10.06 -7.61
CA ALA A 157 4.81 -11.07 -8.61
C ALA A 157 5.97 -12.08 -8.67
N HIS A 158 5.65 -13.30 -9.08
CA HIS A 158 6.64 -14.31 -9.41
C HIS A 158 6.13 -15.18 -10.54
N ASN A 159 7.05 -15.80 -11.25
CA ASN A 159 6.72 -16.72 -12.34
C ASN A 159 6.03 -17.97 -11.80
N VAL A 160 5.16 -18.53 -12.64
CA VAL A 160 4.80 -19.96 -12.66
C VAL A 160 5.73 -20.63 -13.67
#